data_AF-A0A1I1MKI6-F1
#
_entry.id   AF-A0A1I1MKI6-F1
#
_cell.length_a   1.000
_cell.length_b   1.000
_cell.length_c   1.000
_cell.angle_alpha   90.00
_cell.angle_beta   90.00
_cell.angle_gamma   90.00
#
_symmetry.space_group_name_H-M   'P 1'
#
loop_
_entity.id
_entity.type
_entity.pdbx_description
1 polymer ?
#
loop_
_entity_poly.entity_id
_entity_poly.type
_entity_poly.pdbx_seq_one_letter_code
_entity_poly.pdbx_strand_id
1 'polypeptide(L)'
;MLKKSALYWLQYIIVLLTFIITFIPTSIVGSKLMIEDEKKYFVFTPQNATEYSQISEIDKVLFAFSVQPIITIVCLLSLLYLLTLIIIGIVRRIKTDSKKQ
;
A
#
# COMPACT_ATOMS: atom_id res chain seq x y z
N MET A 1 -18.27 7.08 25.39
CA MET A 1 -18.15 7.02 23.91
C MET A 1 -16.87 7.67 23.36
N LEU A 2 -16.32 8.72 23.99
CA LEU A 2 -15.08 9.41 23.54
C LEU A 2 -13.83 8.50 23.41
N LYS A 3 -13.56 7.63 24.38
CA LYS A 3 -12.36 6.74 24.37
C LYS A 3 -12.29 5.83 23.12
N LYS A 4 -13.43 5.32 22.64
CA LYS A 4 -13.49 4.43 21.46
C LYS A 4 -13.21 5.18 20.15
N SER A 5 -13.60 6.45 20.07
CA SER A 5 -13.30 7.32 18.92
C SER A 5 -11.82 7.69 18.91
N ALA A 6 -11.27 8.11 20.06
CA ALA A 6 -9.86 8.45 20.18
C ALA A 6 -8.93 7.27 19.84
N LEU A 7 -9.26 6.05 20.30
CA LEU A 7 -8.49 4.85 19.96
C LEU A 7 -8.48 4.55 18.46
N TYR A 8 -9.64 4.71 17.79
CA TYR A 8 -9.74 4.52 16.34
C TYR A 8 -8.86 5.52 15.56
N TRP A 9 -8.89 6.80 15.95
CA TRP A 9 -8.05 7.82 15.34
C TRP A 9 -6.55 7.58 15.60
N LEU A 10 -6.20 7.15 16.81
CA LEU A 10 -4.82 6.80 17.14
C LEU A 10 -4.31 5.62 16.30
N GLN A 11 -5.10 4.54 16.19
CA GLN A 11 -4.78 3.40 15.33
C GLN A 11 -4.62 3.84 13.87
N TYR A 12 -5.50 4.70 13.38
CA TYR A 12 -5.41 5.23 12.02
C TYR A 12 -4.10 5.98 11.76
N ILE A 13 -3.71 6.88 12.67
CA ILE A 13 -2.45 7.65 12.55
C ILE A 13 -1.23 6.73 12.57
N ILE A 14 -1.18 5.77 13.50
CA ILE A 14 -0.06 4.83 13.63
C ILE A 14 0.11 4.00 12.35
N VAL A 15 -0.99 3.45 11.84
CA VAL A 15 -0.95 2.63 10.62
C VAL A 15 -0.60 3.48 9.41
N LEU A 16 -1.11 4.71 9.33
CA LEU A 16 -0.79 5.63 8.24
C LEU A 16 0.70 5.97 8.21
N LEU A 17 1.30 6.26 9.36
CA LEU A 17 2.74 6.49 9.46
C LEU A 17 3.54 5.25 9.08
N THR A 18 3.11 4.07 9.53
CA THR A 18 3.75 2.79 9.18
C THR A 18 3.70 2.55 7.67
N PHE A 19 2.55 2.82 7.04
CA PHE A 19 2.39 2.74 5.60
C PHE A 19 3.34 3.69 4.88
N ILE A 20 3.40 4.98 5.26
CA ILE A 20 4.28 5.96 4.60
C ILE A 20 5.76 5.55 4.71
N ILE A 21 6.20 5.13 5.89
CA ILE A 21 7.59 4.73 6.13
C ILE A 21 7.98 3.48 5.30
N THR A 22 7.04 2.57 5.07
CA THR A 22 7.28 1.32 4.31
C THR A 22 7.04 1.48 2.81
N PHE A 23 6.19 2.43 2.43
CA PHE A 23 5.85 2.74 1.04
C PHE A 23 7.01 3.40 0.30
N ILE A 24 7.71 4.35 0.94
CA ILE A 24 8.86 5.04 0.35
C ILE A 24 9.97 4.05 -0.09
N PRO A 25 10.52 3.18 0.78
CA PRO A 25 11.56 2.23 0.37
C PRO A 25 11.05 1.20 -0.65
N THR A 26 9.81 0.71 -0.50
CA THR A 26 9.19 -0.19 -1.49
C THR A 26 9.12 0.45 -2.87
N SER A 27 8.78 1.74 -2.94
CA SER A 27 8.70 2.50 -4.20
C SER A 27 10.08 2.76 -4.81
N ILE A 28 11.09 3.08 -4.00
CA ILE A 28 12.47 3.27 -4.45
C ILE A 28 13.01 1.96 -5.02
N VAL A 29 12.86 0.84 -4.29
CA VAL A 29 13.32 -0.47 -4.74
C VAL A 29 12.57 -0.90 -5.99
N GLY A 30 11.25 -0.76 -6.04
CA GLY A 30 10.47 -1.05 -7.25
C GLY A 30 10.90 -0.22 -8.47
N SER A 31 11.36 1.02 -8.26
CA SER A 31 11.92 1.85 -9.34
C SER A 31 13.31 1.40 -9.80
N LYS A 32 14.07 0.62 -9.01
CA LYS A 32 15.38 0.10 -9.44
C LYS A 32 15.28 -0.95 -10.53
N LEU A 33 14.15 -1.66 -10.62
CA LEU A 33 13.82 -2.56 -11.74
C LEU A 33 13.95 -1.87 -13.12
N MET A 34 13.94 -0.54 -13.13
CA MET A 34 14.07 0.28 -14.33
C MET A 34 15.51 0.68 -14.67
N ILE A 35 16.39 0.69 -13.67
CA ILE A 35 17.76 1.20 -13.77
C ILE A 35 18.73 0.03 -13.90
N GLU A 36 18.51 -1.01 -13.10
CA GLU A 36 19.23 -2.27 -13.20
C GLU A 36 18.53 -3.09 -14.28
N ASP A 37 19.30 -3.60 -15.24
CA ASP A 37 18.84 -4.37 -16.42
C ASP A 37 18.32 -5.77 -16.03
N GLU A 38 17.69 -5.87 -14.86
CA GLU A 38 17.17 -7.06 -14.22
C GLU A 38 15.79 -7.44 -14.78
N LYS A 39 15.68 -7.43 -16.12
CA LYS A 39 14.51 -7.86 -16.90
C LYS A 39 14.05 -9.29 -16.58
N LYS A 40 14.86 -10.04 -15.84
CA LYS A 40 14.56 -11.38 -15.30
C LYS A 40 13.35 -11.38 -14.35
N TYR A 41 13.00 -10.23 -13.75
CA TYR A 41 11.84 -10.11 -12.84
C TYR A 41 10.58 -9.57 -13.52
N PHE A 42 10.60 -9.32 -14.84
CA PHE A 42 9.38 -9.01 -15.57
C PHE A 42 8.54 -10.28 -15.75
N VAL A 43 7.47 -10.38 -14.98
CA VAL A 43 6.50 -11.48 -15.10
C VAL A 43 5.35 -11.07 -16.02
N PHE A 44 4.94 -9.79 -15.98
CA PHE A 44 3.80 -9.27 -16.74
C PHE A 44 4.18 -8.28 -17.84
N THR A 45 5.30 -7.60 -17.72
CA THR A 45 5.81 -6.65 -18.72
C THR A 45 6.55 -7.40 -19.83
N PRO A 46 6.26 -7.15 -21.11
CA PRO A 46 7.03 -7.75 -22.20
C PRO A 46 8.49 -7.29 -22.13
N GLN A 47 9.44 -8.23 -22.27
CA GLN A 47 10.90 -7.98 -22.14
C GLN A 47 11.47 -6.95 -23.16
N ASN A 48 10.68 -6.62 -24.18
CA ASN A 48 10.98 -5.61 -25.20
C ASN A 48 10.49 -4.19 -24.81
N ALA A 49 9.86 -4.02 -23.64
CA ALA A 49 9.46 -2.71 -23.14
C ALA A 49 10.71 -1.87 -22.83
N THR A 50 10.94 -0.84 -23.63
CA THR A 50 12.02 0.13 -23.45
C THR A 50 11.54 1.40 -22.74
N GLU A 51 10.23 1.61 -22.64
CA GLU A 51 9.65 2.84 -22.08
C GLU A 51 9.11 2.65 -20.65
N TYR A 52 9.30 3.67 -19.82
CA TYR A 52 8.89 3.74 -18.41
C TYR A 52 7.41 3.40 -18.19
N SER A 53 6.56 3.87 -19.09
CA SER A 53 5.10 3.75 -19.05
C SER A 53 4.60 2.34 -19.35
N GLN A 54 5.45 1.50 -19.94
CA GLN A 54 5.09 0.14 -20.35
C GLN A 54 5.35 -0.89 -19.25
N ILE A 55 6.13 -0.52 -18.22
CA ILE A 55 6.40 -1.39 -17.07
C ILE A 55 5.21 -1.40 -16.13
N SER A 56 4.62 -2.57 -15.96
CA SER A 56 3.52 -2.80 -15.02
C SER A 56 3.94 -2.46 -13.59
N GLU A 57 3.10 -1.72 -12.86
CA GLU A 57 3.33 -1.45 -11.43
C GLU A 57 3.35 -2.72 -10.59
N ILE A 58 2.67 -3.78 -11.05
CA ILE A 58 2.67 -5.09 -10.40
C ILE A 58 4.08 -5.70 -10.43
N ASP A 59 4.81 -5.56 -11.54
CA ASP A 59 6.19 -6.05 -11.64
C ASP A 59 7.12 -5.26 -10.71
N LYS A 60 6.91 -3.94 -10.56
CA LYS A 60 7.67 -3.12 -9.60
C LYS A 60 7.46 -3.60 -8.16
N VAL A 61 6.22 -3.97 -7.80
CA VAL A 61 5.89 -4.51 -6.47
C VAL A 61 6.48 -5.91 -6.28
N LEU A 62 6.42 -6.78 -7.28
CA LEU A 62 7.02 -8.13 -7.27
C LEU A 62 8.55 -8.07 -7.14
N PHE A 63 9.18 -7.13 -7.82
CA PHE A 63 10.61 -6.89 -7.69
C PHE A 63 10.96 -6.39 -6.28
N ALA A 64 10.24 -5.38 -5.78
CA ALA A 64 10.43 -4.91 -4.41
C ALA A 64 10.23 -6.02 -3.38
N PHE A 65 9.26 -6.91 -3.60
CA PHE A 65 9.05 -8.10 -2.78
C PHE A 65 10.22 -9.08 -2.85
N SER A 66 10.82 -9.26 -4.02
CA SER A 66 11.97 -10.16 -4.19
C SER A 66 13.22 -9.64 -3.46
N VAL A 67 13.43 -8.32 -3.46
CA VAL A 67 14.59 -7.67 -2.82
C VAL A 67 14.37 -7.43 -1.32
N GLN A 68 13.18 -6.95 -0.92
CA GLN A 68 12.83 -6.59 0.46
C GLN A 68 11.45 -7.14 0.87
N PRO A 69 11.29 -8.47 0.96
CA PRO A 69 10.00 -9.12 1.14
C PRO A 69 9.27 -8.64 2.40
N ILE A 70 9.99 -8.50 3.52
CA ILE A 70 9.40 -8.09 4.80
C ILE A 70 8.82 -6.67 4.70
N ILE A 71 9.57 -5.73 4.13
CA ILE A 71 9.15 -4.32 4.02
C ILE A 71 7.93 -4.21 3.08
N THR A 72 7.97 -4.92 1.94
CA THR A 72 6.85 -4.94 0.99
C THR A 72 5.60 -5.59 1.59
N ILE A 73 5.73 -6.69 2.35
CA ILE A 73 4.60 -7.31 3.07
C ILE A 73 3.99 -6.34 4.07
N VAL A 74 4.81 -5.66 4.88
CA VAL A 74 4.30 -4.68 5.87
C VAL A 74 3.61 -3.51 5.16
N CYS A 75 4.13 -3.06 4.01
CA CYS A 75 3.49 -2.04 3.18
C CYS A 75 2.11 -2.49 2.68
N LEU A 76 2.00 -3.72 2.15
CA LEU A 76 0.73 -4.27 1.66
C LEU A 76 -0.28 -4.50 2.79
N LEU A 77 0.16 -5.05 3.92
CA LEU A 77 -0.71 -5.28 5.09
C LEU A 77 -1.21 -3.97 5.70
N SER A 78 -0.35 -2.96 5.80
CA SER A 78 -0.75 -1.64 6.31
C SER A 78 -1.74 -0.96 5.36
N LEU A 79 -1.58 -1.09 4.04
CA LEU A 79 -2.56 -0.62 3.06
C LEU A 79 -3.93 -1.31 3.24
N LEU A 80 -3.95 -2.64 3.33
CA LEU A 80 -5.20 -3.41 3.54
C LEU A 80 -5.88 -3.02 4.85
N TYR A 81 -5.11 -2.81 5.91
CA TYR A 81 -5.65 -2.39 7.19
C TYR A 81 -6.21 -0.96 7.15
N LEU A 82 -5.54 -0.02 6.46
CA LEU A 82 -6.07 1.34 6.23
C LEU A 82 -7.39 1.31 5.48
N LEU A 83 -7.50 0.51 4.41
CA LEU A 83 -8.74 0.35 3.66
C LEU A 83 -9.86 -0.18 4.56
N THR A 84 -9.56 -1.17 5.39
CA THR A 84 -10.52 -1.72 6.36
C THR A 84 -10.99 -0.66 7.35
N LEU A 85 -10.07 0.16 7.89
CA LEU A 85 -10.43 1.27 8.78
C LEU A 85 -11.33 2.27 8.06
N ILE A 86 -10.98 2.69 6.83
CA ILE A 86 -11.77 3.62 6.03
C ILE A 86 -13.20 3.10 5.82
N ILE A 87 -13.36 1.83 5.42
CA ILE A 87 -14.67 1.20 5.25
C ILE A 87 -15.48 1.22 6.55
N ILE A 88 -14.86 0.83 7.68
CA ILE A 88 -15.50 0.88 8.99
C ILE A 88 -15.93 2.31 9.35
N GLY A 89 -15.09 3.29 9.05
CA GLY A 89 -15.39 4.72 9.25
C GLY A 89 -16.62 5.16 8.46
N ILE A 90 -16.68 4.80 7.17
CA ILE A 90 -17.82 5.12 6.29
C ILE A 90 -19.11 4.45 6.79
N VAL A 91 -19.06 3.15 7.09
CA VAL A 91 -20.25 2.40 7.57
C VAL A 91 -20.77 2.97 8.89
N ARG A 92 -19.89 3.36 9.81
CA ARG A 92 -20.28 4.02 11.07
C ARG A 92 -20.96 5.36 10.84
N ARG A 93 -20.47 6.16 9.89
CA ARG A 93 -21.07 7.45 9.51
C ARG A 93 -22.49 7.25 9.00
N ILE A 94 -22.66 6.34 8.02
CA ILE A 94 -23.97 6.01 7.42
C ILE A 94 -24.98 5.54 8.49
N LYS A 95 -24.57 4.63 9.38
CA LYS A 95 -25.45 4.13 10.46
C LYS A 95 -25.84 5.20 11.49
N THR A 96 -24.99 6.21 11.67
CA THR A 96 -25.26 7.32 12.61
C THR A 96 -26.29 8.29 12.02
N ASP A 97 -26.23 8.58 10.72
CA ASP A 97 -27.22 9.41 10.05
C ASP A 97 -28.60 8.74 10.01
N SER A 98 -28.66 7.43 9.75
CA SER A 98 -29.93 6.68 9.75
C SER A 98 -30.64 6.62 11.12
N LYS A 99 -29.95 6.87 12.24
CA LYS A 99 -30.56 6.91 13.58
C LYS A 99 -31.03 8.29 14.02
N LYS A 100 -30.72 9.34 13.25
CA LYS A 100 -31.14 10.71 13.54
C LYS A 100 -32.43 11.13 12.82
N GLN A 101 -32.84 10.39 11.79
CA GLN A 101 -34.18 10.40 11.21
C GLN A 101 -35.14 9.60 12.07
#